data_AF-A0A8I1SQB2-F1
#
_entry.id   AF-A0A8I1SQB2-F1
#
_cell.length_a   1.000
_cell.length_b   1.000
_cell.length_c   1.000
_cell.angle_alpha   90.00
_cell.angle_beta   90.00
_cell.angle_gamma   90.00
#
_symmetry.space_group_name_H-M   'P 1'
#
loop_
_entity.id
_entity.type
_entity.pdbx_description
1 polymer ?
#
loop_
_entity_poly.entity_id
_entity_poly.type
_entity_poly.pdbx_seq_one_letter_code
_entity_poly.pdbx_strand_id
1 'polypeptide(L)'
;LPRGKRKRVIFEEVARTLDIPGGEQLVSEFYAQLSKFSTWIISIVQQYSRFQRSGIRPIVFGNAKQFFFTRMNDRRDIEDVAKDIDLSETTKEAISRYPLPEHLPDTNKYASLTYYHLDVQEPLCGTIHNRVSPEMLFCSSSTGEDFDNRSRVLRHHKDIVSGILSESAAPVSPNP
;
A
#
# COMPACT_ATOMS: atom_id res chain seq x y z
N LEU A 1 -21.22 2.68 13.65
CA LEU A 1 -20.98 3.43 12.39
C LEU A 1 -22.21 3.35 11.47
N PRO A 2 -22.57 4.40 10.70
CA PRO A 2 -23.71 4.37 9.78
C PRO A 2 -23.54 3.29 8.70
N ARG A 3 -24.56 2.46 8.44
CA ARG A 3 -24.52 1.38 7.44
C ARG A 3 -24.64 1.86 6.00
N GLY A 4 -25.47 2.87 5.75
CA GLY A 4 -25.74 3.40 4.40
C GLY A 4 -24.65 4.29 3.82
N LYS A 5 -23.48 4.41 4.48
CA LYS A 5 -22.36 5.23 4.01
C LYS A 5 -21.17 4.31 3.79
N ARG A 6 -20.49 4.48 2.65
CA ARG A 6 -19.22 3.81 2.38
C ARG A 6 -18.12 4.50 3.16
N LYS A 7 -17.30 3.73 3.86
CA LYS A 7 -16.13 4.23 4.60
C LYS A 7 -14.89 3.46 4.19
N ARG A 8 -13.74 4.06 4.42
CA ARG A 8 -12.44 3.42 4.28
C ARG A 8 -11.65 3.62 5.57
N VAL A 9 -11.02 2.55 6.03
CA VAL A 9 -10.07 2.59 7.13
C VAL A 9 -8.75 2.05 6.58
N ILE A 10 -7.67 2.78 6.84
CA ILE A 10 -6.32 2.41 6.42
C ILE A 10 -5.48 2.30 7.68
N PHE A 11 -4.95 1.10 7.94
CA PHE A 11 -3.91 0.87 8.92
C PHE A 11 -2.55 0.98 8.22
N GLU A 12 -1.98 2.18 8.29
CA GLU A 12 -0.60 2.43 7.85
C GLU A 12 0.36 1.67 8.77
N GLU A 13 1.23 0.87 8.16
CA GLU A 13 2.11 -0.08 8.84
C GLU A 13 1.43 -0.79 10.02
N VAL A 14 0.50 -1.70 9.70
CA VAL A 14 -0.35 -2.36 10.69
C VAL A 14 0.45 -3.01 11.81
N ALA A 15 1.67 -3.50 11.54
CA ALA A 15 2.51 -4.13 12.54
C ALA A 15 2.98 -3.16 13.65
N ARG A 16 3.01 -1.84 13.40
CA ARG A 16 3.24 -0.80 14.43
C ARG A 16 1.98 -0.51 15.23
N THR A 17 0.81 -0.59 14.60
CA THR A 17 -0.47 -0.44 15.31
C THR A 17 -0.63 -1.51 16.38
N LEU A 18 -0.10 -2.71 16.15
CA LEU A 18 -0.12 -3.82 17.12
C LEU A 18 0.65 -3.56 18.42
N ASP A 19 1.61 -2.63 18.42
CA ASP A 19 2.38 -2.28 19.62
C ASP A 19 1.61 -1.39 20.59
N ILE A 20 0.54 -0.76 20.10
CA ILE A 20 -0.28 0.14 20.89
C ILE A 20 -1.18 -0.71 21.78
N PRO A 21 -1.34 -0.38 23.08
CA PRO A 21 -2.29 -1.07 23.95
C PRO A 21 -3.68 -1.16 23.32
N GLY A 22 -4.19 -2.37 23.13
CA GLY A 22 -5.48 -2.65 22.48
C GLY A 22 -5.47 -2.63 20.95
N GLY A 23 -4.34 -2.37 20.30
CA GLY A 23 -4.23 -2.30 18.84
C GLY A 23 -4.56 -3.63 18.14
N GLU A 24 -4.19 -4.76 18.74
CA GLU A 24 -4.52 -6.08 18.22
C GLU A 24 -6.05 -6.32 18.17
N GLN A 25 -6.73 -6.02 19.28
CA GLN A 25 -8.19 -6.14 19.38
C GLN A 25 -8.88 -5.19 18.38
N LEU A 26 -8.36 -3.97 18.25
CA LEU A 26 -8.89 -2.97 17.32
C LEU A 26 -8.82 -3.49 15.87
N VAL A 27 -7.67 -3.95 15.40
CA VAL A 27 -7.52 -4.45 14.02
C VAL A 27 -8.40 -5.68 13.80
N SER A 28 -8.42 -6.61 14.77
CA SER A 28 -9.27 -7.80 14.74
C SER A 28 -10.76 -7.48 14.57
N GLU A 29 -11.31 -6.58 15.39
CA GLU A 29 -12.72 -6.16 15.30
C GLU A 29 -13.04 -5.49 13.96
N PHE A 30 -12.11 -4.71 13.42
CA PHE A 30 -12.29 -4.04 12.13
C PHE A 30 -12.45 -5.05 10.99
N TYR A 31 -11.59 -6.06 10.93
CA TYR A 31 -11.68 -7.12 9.92
C TYR A 31 -12.89 -8.02 10.11
N ALA A 32 -13.26 -8.37 11.36
CA ALA A 32 -14.34 -9.30 11.63
C ALA A 32 -15.75 -8.70 11.44
N GLN A 33 -15.94 -7.40 11.72
CA GLN A 33 -17.29 -6.83 11.85
C GLN A 33 -17.59 -5.68 10.89
N LEU A 34 -16.61 -4.83 10.55
CA LEU A 34 -16.92 -3.54 9.94
C LEU A 34 -17.27 -3.62 8.44
N SER A 35 -17.01 -4.75 7.78
CA SER A 35 -17.51 -5.03 6.43
C SER A 35 -19.05 -4.97 6.36
N LYS A 36 -19.75 -5.40 7.42
CA LYS A 36 -21.23 -5.33 7.56
C LYS A 36 -21.76 -3.90 7.63
N PHE A 37 -20.88 -2.93 7.85
CA PHE A 37 -21.18 -1.51 7.89
C PHE A 37 -20.69 -0.79 6.63
N SER A 38 -20.41 -1.49 5.53
CA SER A 38 -19.87 -0.87 4.29
C SER A 38 -18.54 -0.13 4.51
N THR A 39 -17.71 -0.66 5.41
CA THR A 39 -16.33 -0.18 5.60
C THR A 39 -15.38 -1.06 4.80
N TRP A 40 -14.55 -0.46 3.96
CA TRP A 40 -13.40 -1.11 3.34
C TRP A 40 -12.17 -0.94 4.22
N ILE A 41 -11.62 -2.06 4.70
CA ILE A 41 -10.45 -2.08 5.58
C ILE A 41 -9.23 -2.43 4.74
N ILE A 42 -8.19 -1.61 4.87
CA ILE A 42 -6.91 -1.79 4.19
C ILE A 42 -5.82 -1.80 5.26
N SER A 43 -4.97 -2.82 5.24
CA SER A 43 -3.76 -2.86 6.08
C SER A 43 -2.54 -2.88 5.18
N ILE A 44 -1.61 -1.98 5.46
CA ILE A 44 -0.32 -1.92 4.77
C ILE A 44 0.70 -2.61 5.66
N VAL A 45 1.44 -3.56 5.09
CA VAL A 45 2.47 -4.35 5.77
C VAL A 45 3.80 -4.10 5.06
N GLN A 46 4.72 -3.40 5.70
CA GLN A 46 6.09 -3.19 5.22
C GLN A 46 7.04 -4.24 5.82
N GLN A 47 6.86 -4.60 7.10
CA GLN A 47 7.66 -5.60 7.79
C GLN A 47 6.91 -6.94 7.90
N TYR A 48 6.95 -7.74 6.82
CA TYR A 48 6.21 -9.01 6.76
C TYR A 48 6.58 -9.95 7.91
N SER A 49 7.86 -10.12 8.24
CA SER A 49 8.32 -11.00 9.31
C SER A 49 7.70 -10.71 10.68
N ARG A 50 7.33 -9.46 10.94
CA ARG A 50 6.64 -9.05 12.16
C ARG A 50 5.16 -9.40 12.10
N PHE A 51 4.51 -9.08 10.99
CA PHE A 51 3.12 -9.44 10.75
C PHE A 51 2.91 -10.96 10.76
N GLN A 52 3.86 -11.72 10.20
CA GLN A 52 3.88 -13.18 10.15
C GLN A 52 3.69 -13.81 11.54
N ARG A 53 4.27 -13.20 12.58
CA ARG A 53 4.25 -13.67 13.98
C ARG A 53 3.10 -13.08 14.80
N SER A 54 2.27 -12.23 14.20
CA SER A 54 1.21 -11.53 14.91
C SER A 54 -0.05 -12.38 15.10
N GLY A 55 -0.78 -12.16 16.21
CA GLY A 55 -2.05 -12.83 16.49
C GLY A 55 -3.18 -12.45 15.52
N ILE A 56 -3.06 -11.33 14.81
CA ILE A 56 -4.08 -10.88 13.83
C ILE A 56 -3.95 -11.54 12.46
N ARG A 57 -2.82 -12.19 12.14
CA ARG A 57 -2.59 -12.75 10.79
C ARG A 57 -3.74 -13.65 10.32
N PRO A 58 -4.22 -14.65 11.09
CA PRO A 58 -5.32 -15.51 10.65
C PRO A 58 -6.61 -14.73 10.39
N ILE A 59 -6.86 -13.68 11.17
CA ILE A 59 -8.06 -12.85 11.07
C ILE A 59 -8.01 -11.98 9.82
N VAL A 60 -6.84 -11.37 9.54
CA VAL A 60 -6.63 -10.56 8.34
C VAL A 60 -6.77 -11.43 7.09
N PHE A 61 -6.04 -12.54 6.98
CA PHE A 61 -6.11 -13.41 5.81
C PHE A 61 -7.48 -14.07 5.63
N GLY A 62 -8.14 -14.47 6.72
CA GLY A 62 -9.47 -15.09 6.65
C GLY A 62 -10.60 -14.12 6.26
N ASN A 63 -10.44 -12.81 6.45
CA ASN A 63 -11.46 -11.80 6.15
C ASN A 63 -11.10 -10.90 4.95
N ALA A 64 -9.83 -10.82 4.57
CA ALA A 64 -9.40 -10.08 3.39
C ALA A 64 -9.78 -10.83 2.11
N LYS A 65 -10.35 -10.10 1.16
CA LYS A 65 -10.68 -10.62 -0.18
C LYS A 65 -9.71 -10.14 -1.26
N GLN A 66 -8.92 -9.11 -0.96
CA GLN A 66 -8.07 -8.41 -1.91
C GLN A 66 -6.68 -8.28 -1.33
N PHE A 67 -5.69 -8.66 -2.12
CA PHE A 67 -4.28 -8.61 -1.77
C PHE A 67 -3.51 -7.86 -2.85
N PHE A 68 -2.54 -7.08 -2.41
CA PHE A 68 -1.66 -6.30 -3.25
C PHE A 68 -0.22 -6.64 -2.87
N PHE A 69 0.53 -7.25 -3.77
CA PHE A 69 1.92 -7.64 -3.53
C PHE A 69 2.84 -6.79 -4.39
N THR A 70 3.60 -5.91 -3.77
CA THR A 70 4.77 -5.30 -4.41
C THR A 70 5.93 -6.30 -4.42
N ARG A 71 7.08 -5.92 -4.99
CA ARG A 71 8.27 -6.76 -4.96
C ARG A 71 8.59 -7.22 -3.52
N MET A 72 8.72 -8.53 -3.34
CA MET A 72 9.20 -9.16 -2.11
C MET A 72 10.54 -9.84 -2.40
N ASN A 73 11.57 -9.52 -1.62
CA ASN A 73 12.93 -10.04 -1.87
C ASN A 73 13.18 -11.40 -1.19
N ASP A 74 12.57 -11.65 -0.02
CA ASP A 74 12.71 -12.93 0.66
C ASP A 74 11.72 -13.94 0.08
N ARG A 75 12.26 -14.98 -0.58
CA ARG A 75 11.44 -16.06 -1.15
C ARG A 75 10.65 -16.80 -0.08
N ARG A 76 11.17 -16.91 1.15
CA ARG A 76 10.47 -17.59 2.25
C ARG A 76 9.20 -16.86 2.66
N ASP A 77 9.23 -15.52 2.61
CA ASP A 77 8.06 -14.70 2.91
C ASP A 77 6.99 -14.89 1.84
N ILE A 78 7.37 -14.96 0.56
CA ILE A 78 6.44 -15.23 -0.55
C ILE A 78 5.80 -16.62 -0.39
N GLU A 79 6.61 -17.64 -0.11
CA GLU A 79 6.12 -19.01 0.12
C GLU A 79 5.19 -19.10 1.33
N ASP A 80 5.46 -18.33 2.37
CA ASP A 80 4.66 -18.30 3.58
C ASP A 80 3.29 -17.61 3.37
N VAL A 81 3.25 -16.50 2.61
CA VAL A 81 1.99 -15.87 2.19
C VAL A 81 1.18 -16.80 1.28
N ALA A 82 1.86 -17.42 0.31
CA ALA A 82 1.21 -18.26 -0.70
C ALA A 82 0.42 -19.42 -0.09
N LYS A 83 0.83 -19.93 1.08
CA LYS A 83 0.10 -20.97 1.81
C LYS A 83 -1.27 -20.53 2.32
N ASP A 84 -1.43 -19.25 2.66
CA ASP A 84 -2.68 -18.74 3.22
C ASP A 84 -3.72 -18.41 2.15
N ILE A 85 -3.28 -18.09 0.92
CA ILE A 85 -4.13 -17.56 -0.15
C ILE A 85 -3.98 -18.28 -1.50
N ASP A 86 -3.24 -19.38 -1.55
CA ASP A 86 -3.05 -20.25 -2.71
C ASP A 86 -2.51 -19.53 -3.97
N LEU A 87 -1.37 -18.83 -3.83
CA LEU A 87 -0.70 -18.20 -4.98
C LEU A 87 -0.01 -19.25 -5.87
N SER A 88 -0.23 -19.16 -7.19
CA SER A 88 0.47 -20.00 -8.17
C SER A 88 1.98 -19.73 -8.22
N GLU A 89 2.76 -20.73 -8.62
CA GLU A 89 4.22 -20.59 -8.82
C GLU A 89 4.57 -19.42 -9.74
N THR A 90 3.85 -19.27 -10.85
CA THR A 90 4.06 -18.16 -11.79
C THR A 90 3.84 -16.80 -11.13
N THR A 91 2.86 -16.69 -10.23
CA THR A 91 2.60 -15.45 -9.49
C THR A 91 3.71 -15.16 -8.49
N LYS A 92 4.16 -16.18 -7.73
CA LYS A 92 5.30 -16.06 -6.81
C LYS A 92 6.57 -15.60 -7.53
N GLU A 93 6.85 -16.18 -8.69
CA GLU A 93 7.98 -15.78 -9.52
C GLU A 93 7.85 -14.33 -10.01
N ALA A 94 6.67 -13.91 -10.46
CA ALA A 94 6.43 -12.53 -10.88
C ALA A 94 6.70 -11.53 -9.75
N ILE A 95 6.15 -11.78 -8.55
CA ILE A 95 6.35 -10.94 -7.36
C ILE A 95 7.84 -10.79 -7.03
N SER A 96 8.61 -11.88 -7.11
CA SER A 96 10.04 -11.86 -6.78
C SER A 96 10.90 -11.09 -7.79
N ARG A 97 10.42 -10.93 -9.03
CA ARG A 97 11.19 -10.38 -10.16
C ARG A 97 10.79 -8.97 -10.56
N TYR A 98 9.80 -8.37 -9.91
CA TYR A 98 9.37 -7.03 -10.24
C TYR A 98 10.54 -6.03 -10.24
N PRO A 99 10.66 -5.19 -11.30
CA PRO A 99 11.72 -4.20 -11.36
C PRO A 99 11.51 -3.15 -10.27
N LEU A 100 12.60 -2.67 -9.69
CA LEU A 100 12.55 -1.50 -8.81
C LEU A 100 12.43 -0.25 -9.69
N PRO A 101 11.60 0.75 -9.31
CA PRO A 101 11.45 1.97 -10.10
C PRO A 101 12.77 2.69 -10.40
N GLU A 102 13.77 2.59 -9.51
CA GLU A 102 15.11 3.16 -9.66
C GLU A 102 15.93 2.52 -10.79
N HIS A 103 15.62 1.29 -11.19
CA HIS A 103 16.29 0.58 -12.28
C HIS A 103 15.59 0.76 -13.63
N LEU A 104 14.44 1.43 -13.65
CA LEU A 104 13.70 1.72 -14.88
C LEU A 104 14.16 3.05 -15.49
N PRO A 105 14.09 3.19 -16.83
CA PRO A 105 14.41 4.47 -17.47
C PRO A 105 13.43 5.56 -17.03
N ASP A 106 13.92 6.79 -16.90
CA ASP A 106 13.12 7.94 -16.43
C ASP A 106 11.87 8.19 -17.28
N THR A 107 11.93 7.90 -18.58
CA THR A 107 10.80 8.01 -19.51
C THR A 107 9.67 7.02 -19.24
N ASN A 108 9.90 6.00 -18.41
CA ASN A 108 8.97 4.89 -18.22
C ASN A 108 8.95 4.32 -16.80
N LYS A 109 9.08 5.16 -15.76
CA LYS A 109 9.02 4.69 -14.36
C LYS A 109 7.63 4.18 -13.97
N TYR A 110 7.60 3.03 -13.28
CA TYR A 110 6.42 2.45 -12.65
C TYR A 110 6.83 1.59 -11.45
N ALA A 111 5.88 1.35 -10.56
CA ALA A 111 5.97 0.27 -9.57
C ALA A 111 5.06 -0.88 -10.01
N SER A 112 5.60 -2.09 -10.13
CA SER A 112 4.80 -3.29 -10.35
C SER A 112 4.21 -3.81 -9.05
N LEU A 113 2.96 -4.26 -9.11
CA LEU A 113 2.33 -5.02 -8.04
C LEU A 113 1.44 -6.13 -8.61
N THR A 114 1.34 -7.25 -7.91
CA THR A 114 0.29 -8.24 -8.15
C THR A 114 -0.98 -7.78 -7.45
N TYR A 115 -2.09 -7.71 -8.17
CA TYR A 115 -3.42 -7.67 -7.59
C TYR A 115 -4.02 -9.06 -7.60
N TYR A 116 -4.45 -9.51 -6.43
CA TYR A 116 -5.10 -10.81 -6.26
C TYR A 116 -6.42 -10.63 -5.52
N HIS A 117 -7.51 -11.06 -6.14
CA HIS A 117 -8.85 -11.00 -5.58
C HIS A 117 -9.41 -12.42 -5.48
N LEU A 118 -9.66 -12.84 -4.24
CA LEU A 118 -10.40 -14.06 -3.91
C LEU A 118 -11.90 -13.82 -4.13
N ASP A 119 -12.37 -14.03 -5.36
CA ASP A 119 -13.81 -14.12 -5.67
C ASP A 119 -14.24 -15.59 -5.81
N VAL A 120 -15.50 -15.87 -5.48
CA VAL A 120 -16.08 -17.22 -5.42
C VAL A 120 -16.27 -17.84 -6.80
N GLN A 121 -16.36 -17.02 -7.85
CA GLN A 121 -16.56 -17.50 -9.23
C GLN A 121 -15.26 -17.64 -10.01
N GLU A 122 -14.46 -16.58 -10.09
CA GLU A 122 -13.16 -16.60 -10.73
C GLU A 122 -12.17 -15.70 -9.97
N PRO A 123 -11.06 -16.23 -9.43
CA PRO A 123 -10.05 -15.41 -8.80
C PRO A 123 -9.38 -14.52 -9.86
N LEU A 124 -9.38 -13.21 -9.62
CA LEU A 124 -8.69 -12.25 -10.48
C LEU A 124 -7.25 -12.10 -9.99
N CYS A 125 -6.30 -12.55 -10.80
CA CYS A 125 -4.87 -12.43 -10.51
C CYS A 125 -4.15 -11.77 -11.69
N GLY A 126 -3.42 -10.68 -11.44
CA GLY A 126 -2.68 -10.00 -12.50
C GLY A 126 -1.68 -8.99 -11.99
N THR A 127 -0.73 -8.63 -12.86
CA THR A 127 0.23 -7.55 -12.58
C THR A 127 -0.36 -6.20 -12.99
N ILE A 128 -0.28 -5.23 -12.09
CA ILE A 128 -0.60 -3.83 -12.31
C ILE A 128 0.71 -3.04 -12.34
N HIS A 129 0.81 -2.10 -13.29
CA HIS A 129 1.86 -1.09 -13.31
C HIS A 129 1.30 0.23 -12.76
N ASN A 130 1.71 0.59 -11.55
CA ASN A 130 1.36 1.86 -10.94
C ASN A 130 2.29 2.97 -11.47
N ARG A 131 1.71 3.94 -12.18
CA ARG A 131 2.37 5.16 -12.62
C ARG A 131 1.79 6.32 -11.86
N VAL A 132 2.66 7.04 -11.17
CA VAL A 132 2.27 8.14 -10.31
C VAL A 132 2.43 9.46 -11.05
N SER A 133 1.49 10.37 -10.82
CA SER A 133 1.58 11.71 -11.36
C SER A 133 2.64 12.53 -10.61
N PRO A 134 3.18 13.61 -11.20
CA PRO A 134 4.12 14.50 -10.54
C PRO A 134 3.57 15.07 -9.22
N GLU A 135 2.28 15.39 -9.15
CA GLU A 135 1.60 15.91 -7.96
C GLU A 135 1.65 14.90 -6.81
N MET A 136 1.42 13.61 -7.13
CA MET A 136 1.48 12.54 -6.15
C MET A 136 2.90 12.36 -5.61
N LEU A 137 3.90 12.39 -6.48
CA LEU A 137 5.32 12.32 -6.09
C LEU A 137 5.71 13.50 -5.19
N PHE A 138 5.29 14.71 -5.55
CA PHE A 138 5.53 15.93 -4.78
C PHE A 138 4.95 15.82 -3.37
N CYS A 139 3.75 15.24 -3.23
CA CYS A 139 3.11 15.06 -1.92
C CYS A 139 3.65 13.86 -1.13
N SER A 140 4.15 12.83 -1.81
CA SER A 140 4.57 11.58 -1.18
C SER A 140 6.00 11.60 -0.65
N SER A 141 6.83 12.59 -1.02
CA SER A 141 8.18 12.65 -0.45
C SER A 141 8.13 12.83 1.07
N SER A 142 8.92 12.00 1.75
CA SER A 142 8.92 11.82 3.21
C SER A 142 10.26 12.15 3.87
N THR A 143 11.20 12.78 3.16
CA THR A 143 12.41 13.30 3.80
C THR A 143 12.09 14.57 4.58
N GLY A 144 12.79 14.83 5.68
CA GLY A 144 12.58 16.05 6.49
C GLY A 144 12.85 17.32 5.67
N GLU A 145 13.89 17.29 4.84
CA GLU A 145 14.24 18.38 3.93
C GLU A 145 13.15 18.66 2.89
N ASP A 146 12.61 17.61 2.26
CA ASP A 146 11.52 17.76 1.30
C ASP A 146 10.25 18.28 1.97
N PHE A 147 9.97 17.85 3.19
CA PHE A 147 8.83 18.34 3.95
C PHE A 147 8.94 19.85 4.25
N ASP A 148 10.10 20.29 4.73
CA ASP A 148 10.35 21.69 5.07
C ASP A 148 10.34 22.57 3.81
N ASN A 149 11.00 22.12 2.74
CA ASN A 149 11.02 22.82 1.47
C ASN A 149 9.60 22.94 0.88
N ARG A 150 8.85 21.82 0.83
CA ARG A 150 7.45 21.80 0.37
C ARG A 150 6.58 22.74 1.20
N SER A 151 6.71 22.70 2.52
CA SER A 151 5.95 23.57 3.43
C SER A 151 6.27 25.05 3.20
N ARG A 152 7.52 25.38 2.86
CA ARG A 152 7.94 26.75 2.53
C ARG A 152 7.34 27.23 1.22
N VAL A 153 7.48 26.45 0.14
CA VAL A 153 7.00 26.87 -1.19
C VAL A 153 5.47 26.97 -1.22
N LEU A 154 4.76 26.03 -0.60
CA LEU A 154 3.29 26.01 -0.58
C LEU A 154 2.67 27.20 0.19
N ARG A 155 3.38 27.83 1.14
CA ARG A 155 2.90 29.03 1.84
C ARG A 155 2.72 30.24 0.93
N HIS A 156 3.40 30.27 -0.20
CA HIS A 156 3.33 31.39 -1.15
C HIS A 156 2.16 31.25 -2.13
N HIS A 157 1.43 30.12 -2.09
CA HIS A 157 0.28 29.88 -2.93
C HIS A 157 -1.03 30.20 -2.21
N LYS A 158 -2.04 30.61 -2.97
CA LYS A 158 -3.36 30.98 -2.44
C LYS A 158 -4.07 29.80 -1.79
N ASP A 159 -3.90 28.61 -2.35
CA ASP A 159 -4.42 27.35 -1.82
C ASP A 159 -3.43 26.21 -2.10
N ILE A 160 -3.50 25.17 -1.28
CA ILE A 160 -2.54 24.06 -1.30
C ILE A 160 -2.62 23.27 -2.60
N VAL A 161 -3.82 23.10 -3.16
CA VAL A 161 -4.03 22.27 -4.35
C VAL A 161 -3.43 22.95 -5.58
N SER A 162 -3.72 24.24 -5.78
CA SER A 162 -3.10 25.02 -6.85
C SER A 162 -1.59 25.12 -6.70
N GLY A 163 -1.09 25.24 -5.46
CA GLY A 163 0.34 25.19 -5.17
C GLY A 163 0.98 23.88 -5.60
N ILE A 164 0.40 22.73 -5.23
CA ILE A 164 0.92 21.41 -5.65
C ILE A 164 0.96 21.31 -7.18
N LEU A 165 -0.13 21.66 -7.86
CA LEU A 165 -0.21 21.59 -9.33
C LEU A 165 0.85 22.48 -10.01
N SER A 166 1.11 23.66 -9.45
CA SER A 166 2.11 24.59 -9.98
C SER A 166 3.54 24.09 -9.74
N GLU A 167 3.85 23.67 -8.51
CA GLU A 167 5.20 23.26 -8.10
C GLU A 167 5.59 21.90 -8.71
N SER A 168 4.64 20.98 -8.91
CA SER A 168 4.92 19.67 -9.52
C SER A 168 5.06 19.70 -11.04
N ALA A 169 4.57 20.76 -11.69
CA ALA A 169 4.73 20.97 -13.14
C ALA A 169 6.10 21.57 -13.51
N ALA A 170 6.82 22.14 -12.54
CA ALA A 170 8.17 22.62 -12.77
C ALA A 170 9.11 21.43 -13.04
N PRO A 171 9.99 21.49 -14.07
CA PRO A 171 10.93 20.42 -14.32
C PRO A 171 11.81 20.23 -13.08
N VAL A 172 11.83 19.00 -12.56
CA VAL A 172 12.75 18.61 -11.49
C VAL A 172 14.15 18.94 -11.98
N SER A 173 14.77 19.98 -11.41
CA SER A 173 16.17 20.25 -11.69
C SER A 173 16.94 18.97 -11.34
N PRO A 174 17.77 18.44 -12.25
CA PRO A 174 18.64 17.34 -11.90
C PRO A 174 19.51 17.88 -10.76
N ASN A 175 19.37 17.32 -9.56
CA ASN A 175 20.30 17.64 -8.48
C ASN A 175 21.72 17.32 -8.98
N PRO A 176 22.70 18.17 -8.67
CA PRO A 176 24.09 18.04 -9.13
C PRO A 176 24.76 16.75 -8.65
#